data_AF-A0A0K1ERH8-F1
#
_entry.id   AF-A0A0K1ERH8-F1
#
_cell.length_a   1.000
_cell.length_b   1.000
_cell.length_c   1.000
_cell.angle_alpha   90.00
_cell.angle_beta   90.00
_cell.angle_gamma   90.00
#
_symmetry.space_group_name_H-M   'P 1'
#
loop_
_entity.id
_entity.type
_entity.pdbx_description
1 polymer ?
#
loop_
_entity_poly.entity_id
_entity_poly.type
_entity_poly.pdbx_seq_one_letter_code
_entity_poly.pdbx_strand_id
1 'polypeptide(L)'
;MRVLSGDGSCALSGLRGSWSGLCGVLVFVLIGGSCGRESAGGDPGVGPGASATGAAGAVAGAGAKSTAHAGAGRDARGSTSAGAEAGAGSDEVRPVYPVTGEAPEAVAVRLCEALHALPSARKAACRGGTEGFHAGAECARTLSEALRAGAVVVEEEAVARCRTAMESALSGCAWAGGLTPRAPVSCEGIVRGTLREGARCRSALECVSGLSCAGLGPTKSGLCVPPRVAGPCGRAVDTLAVLARQSQAEVEHPECAGHCAQLQCAVDVPLGGACKGDVVCGRGRACVAGRCAGGQRAGAQAEGP
;
A
#
# COMPACT_ATOMS: atom_id res chain seq x y z
N MET A 1 -51.44 -34.90 -12.65
CA MET A 1 -50.55 -34.47 -11.54
C MET A 1 -50.44 -32.95 -11.61
N ARG A 2 -50.79 -32.27 -10.52
CA ARG A 2 -50.89 -30.80 -10.45
C ARG A 2 -49.51 -30.15 -10.29
N VAL A 3 -49.30 -29.10 -11.07
CA VAL A 3 -48.21 -28.12 -11.01
C VAL A 3 -48.51 -27.10 -9.90
N LEU A 4 -47.49 -26.66 -9.16
CA LEU A 4 -47.47 -25.34 -8.52
C LEU A 4 -46.04 -24.77 -8.54
N SER A 5 -45.83 -23.82 -9.45
CA SER A 5 -44.79 -22.79 -9.39
C SER A 5 -45.24 -21.71 -8.43
N GLY A 6 -44.33 -21.19 -7.60
CA GLY A 6 -44.59 -20.08 -6.69
C GLY A 6 -43.69 -18.90 -7.01
N ASP A 7 -44.24 -17.92 -7.72
CA ASP A 7 -43.71 -16.55 -7.84
C ASP A 7 -44.14 -15.74 -6.62
N GLY A 8 -43.16 -15.19 -5.89
CA GLY A 8 -43.39 -14.33 -4.72
C GLY A 8 -42.88 -12.91 -4.98
N SER A 9 -43.66 -12.09 -5.69
CA SER A 9 -43.50 -10.63 -5.73
C SER A 9 -44.19 -10.00 -4.51
N CYS A 10 -43.44 -9.37 -3.62
CA CYS A 10 -43.99 -8.45 -2.63
C CYS A 10 -43.81 -7.00 -3.12
N ALA A 11 -44.90 -6.42 -3.62
CA ALA A 11 -45.04 -4.99 -3.82
C ALA A 11 -45.33 -4.31 -2.47
N LEU A 12 -44.48 -3.39 -2.03
CA LEU A 12 -44.75 -2.50 -0.91
C LEU A 12 -45.09 -1.11 -1.45
N SER A 13 -46.39 -0.85 -1.54
CA SER A 13 -46.95 0.48 -1.77
C SER A 13 -47.43 1.06 -0.45
N GLY A 14 -46.97 2.27 -0.13
CA GLY A 14 -47.72 3.28 0.62
C GLY A 14 -47.85 3.09 2.13
N LEU A 15 -47.19 3.96 2.90
CA LEU A 15 -47.69 4.47 4.18
C LEU A 15 -47.03 5.85 4.44
N ARG A 16 -47.74 6.92 4.06
CA ARG A 16 -47.52 8.26 4.60
C ARG A 16 -48.15 8.29 6.00
N GLY A 17 -47.33 8.30 7.04
CA GLY A 17 -47.77 8.37 8.44
C GLY A 17 -47.04 9.49 9.17
N SER A 18 -47.79 10.53 9.53
CA SER A 18 -47.44 11.63 10.43
C SER A 18 -47.10 11.11 11.83
N TRP A 19 -45.92 11.41 12.36
CA TRP A 19 -45.54 11.10 13.75
C TRP A 19 -45.19 12.39 14.50
N SER A 20 -46.19 12.88 15.24
CA SER A 20 -46.04 13.80 16.36
C SER A 20 -46.47 13.03 17.61
N GLY A 21 -45.63 12.94 18.64
CA GLY A 21 -46.07 12.45 19.96
C GLY A 21 -45.07 11.59 20.73
N LEU A 22 -44.25 12.27 21.54
CA LEU A 22 -43.91 12.06 22.96
C LEU A 22 -44.03 10.68 23.65
N CYS A 23 -43.20 10.56 24.71
CA CYS A 23 -43.08 9.50 25.74
C CYS A 23 -42.29 8.27 25.27
N GLY A 24 -41.09 7.93 25.73
CA GLY A 24 -40.47 8.19 27.03
C GLY A 24 -40.20 6.84 27.69
N VAL A 25 -38.97 6.33 27.64
CA VAL A 25 -38.41 5.44 28.67
C VAL A 25 -36.92 5.71 28.74
N LEU A 26 -36.52 6.32 29.84
CA LEU A 26 -35.15 6.61 30.25
C LEU A 26 -34.70 5.42 31.09
N VAL A 27 -33.77 4.60 30.57
CA VAL A 27 -33.12 3.55 31.36
C VAL A 27 -31.71 4.02 31.72
N PHE A 28 -31.57 4.48 32.96
CA PHE A 28 -30.29 4.60 33.64
C PHE A 28 -29.81 3.20 34.04
N VAL A 29 -28.64 2.79 33.56
CA VAL A 29 -27.86 1.72 34.20
C VAL A 29 -26.57 2.34 34.73
N LEU A 30 -26.55 2.49 36.06
CA LEU A 30 -25.38 2.79 36.86
C LEU A 30 -24.78 1.48 37.39
N ILE A 31 -23.62 1.07 36.88
CA ILE A 31 -22.69 0.12 37.53
C ILE A 31 -21.30 0.55 37.00
N GLY A 32 -20.32 1.04 37.77
CA GLY A 32 -19.90 0.67 39.11
C GLY A 32 -18.68 -0.24 39.00
N GLY A 33 -17.46 0.23 39.27
CA GLY A 33 -16.29 -0.65 39.43
C GLY A 33 -14.96 -0.09 38.92
N SER A 34 -14.30 0.72 39.75
CA SER A 34 -12.88 1.06 39.64
C SER A 34 -12.02 -0.03 40.30
N CYS A 35 -11.06 -0.58 39.56
CA CYS A 35 -9.90 -1.27 40.14
C CYS A 35 -8.62 -0.68 39.53
N GLY A 36 -7.87 0.05 40.35
CA GLY A 36 -6.52 0.49 40.04
C GLY A 36 -5.57 -0.70 39.99
N ARG A 37 -4.58 -0.62 39.11
CA ARG A 37 -3.42 -1.51 39.14
C ARG A 37 -2.17 -0.72 38.86
N GLU A 38 -1.49 -0.44 39.97
CA GLU A 38 -0.09 -0.07 40.07
C GLU A 38 0.76 -1.08 39.29
N SER A 39 1.70 -0.61 38.46
CA SER A 39 2.75 -1.45 37.90
C SER A 39 4.06 -0.70 38.00
N ALA A 40 4.88 -1.23 38.91
CA ALA A 40 6.20 -0.80 39.26
C ALA A 40 7.16 -0.85 38.07
N GLY A 41 8.05 0.13 38.03
CA GLY A 41 9.20 0.17 37.14
C GLY A 41 10.19 -0.96 37.41
N GLY A 42 10.88 -1.36 36.35
CA GLY A 42 11.97 -2.32 36.37
C GLY A 42 12.84 -2.10 35.14
N ASP A 43 13.78 -1.17 35.25
CA ASP A 43 14.93 -1.01 34.38
C ASP A 43 16.00 -2.00 34.84
N PRO A 44 16.59 -2.83 33.96
CA PRO A 44 18.05 -2.82 33.92
C PRO A 44 18.65 -3.13 32.54
N GLY A 45 19.80 -2.52 32.25
CA GLY A 45 20.88 -3.23 31.56
C GLY A 45 21.60 -2.49 30.45
N VAL A 46 22.33 -1.43 30.80
CA VAL A 46 23.41 -0.89 29.96
C VAL A 46 24.63 -1.81 30.09
N GLY A 47 25.00 -2.49 29.00
CA GLY A 47 26.25 -3.24 28.89
C GLY A 47 27.19 -2.60 27.86
N PRO A 48 28.47 -2.34 28.20
CA PRO A 48 29.46 -1.80 27.26
C PRO A 48 30.17 -2.95 26.52
N GLY A 49 30.26 -2.85 25.19
CA GLY A 49 30.82 -3.93 24.37
C GLY A 49 31.59 -3.46 23.14
N ALA A 50 32.87 -3.19 23.35
CA ALA A 50 34.00 -3.39 22.44
C ALA A 50 33.99 -2.77 21.03
N SER A 51 34.76 -1.70 20.90
CA SER A 51 35.40 -1.25 19.66
C SER A 51 36.39 -2.29 19.14
N ALA A 52 36.29 -2.65 17.85
CA ALA A 52 37.35 -3.32 17.11
C ALA A 52 37.70 -2.50 15.87
N THR A 53 38.87 -1.86 15.94
CA THR A 53 39.65 -1.28 14.85
C THR A 53 40.14 -2.39 13.92
N GLY A 54 40.00 -2.21 12.60
CA GLY A 54 40.35 -3.26 11.64
C GLY A 54 40.59 -2.77 10.21
N ALA A 55 41.84 -2.35 9.98
CA ALA A 55 42.63 -2.43 8.75
C ALA A 55 42.10 -1.88 7.41
N ALA A 56 42.80 -0.84 6.96
CA ALA A 56 42.87 -0.37 5.59
C ALA A 56 43.49 -1.43 4.66
N GLY A 57 42.89 -1.60 3.48
CA GLY A 57 43.44 -2.35 2.35
C GLY A 57 43.12 -1.60 1.06
N ALA A 58 44.03 -0.74 0.65
CA ALA A 58 43.97 -0.06 -0.65
C ALA A 58 44.55 -0.98 -1.72
N VAL A 59 43.74 -1.34 -2.72
CA VAL A 59 44.22 -1.95 -3.96
C VAL A 59 43.98 -0.98 -5.11
N ALA A 60 45.08 -0.52 -5.69
CA ALA A 60 45.16 0.24 -6.93
C ALA A 60 44.79 -0.66 -8.12
N GLY A 61 44.07 -0.12 -9.11
CA GLY A 61 43.71 -0.88 -10.31
C GLY A 61 43.14 -0.07 -11.45
N ALA A 62 44.03 0.41 -12.31
CA ALA A 62 43.93 0.59 -13.76
C ALA A 62 42.68 1.27 -14.37
N GLY A 63 42.92 2.46 -14.93
CA GLY A 63 42.01 3.14 -15.83
C GLY A 63 41.92 2.48 -17.21
N ALA A 64 40.69 2.39 -17.73
CA ALA A 64 40.41 2.10 -19.13
C ALA A 64 39.84 3.38 -19.78
N LYS A 65 40.59 3.91 -20.75
CA LYS A 65 40.16 4.99 -21.64
C LYS A 65 39.08 4.45 -22.58
N SER A 66 37.85 4.96 -22.48
CA SER A 66 36.83 4.75 -23.52
C SER A 66 36.81 5.95 -24.46
N THR A 67 37.20 5.68 -25.71
CA THR A 67 37.16 6.58 -26.85
C THR A 67 35.73 6.90 -27.24
N ALA A 68 35.44 8.20 -27.38
CA ALA A 68 34.19 8.72 -27.89
C ALA A 68 34.01 8.36 -29.37
N HIS A 69 32.83 7.84 -29.74
CA HIS A 69 32.35 7.85 -31.11
C HIS A 69 31.40 9.04 -31.29
N ALA A 70 31.92 10.07 -31.96
CA ALA A 70 31.11 11.10 -32.60
C ALA A 70 30.48 10.50 -33.86
N GLY A 71 29.16 10.41 -33.89
CA GLY A 71 28.37 10.06 -35.06
C GLY A 71 27.29 11.11 -35.25
N ALA A 72 27.59 12.09 -36.10
CA ALA A 72 26.65 13.08 -36.58
C ALA A 72 25.63 12.43 -37.52
N GLY A 73 24.35 12.73 -37.32
CA GLY A 73 23.27 12.33 -38.20
C GLY A 73 22.05 13.22 -37.94
N ARG A 74 22.05 14.39 -38.59
CA ARG A 74 20.86 15.24 -38.76
C ARG A 74 19.84 14.44 -39.59
N ASP A 75 18.56 14.49 -39.23
CA ASP A 75 17.55 15.02 -40.13
C ASP A 75 16.20 15.23 -39.43
N ALA A 76 15.66 16.41 -39.69
CA ALA A 76 14.46 16.99 -39.12
C ALA A 76 13.18 16.37 -39.71
N ARG A 77 12.14 16.24 -38.89
CA ARG A 77 10.73 16.39 -39.32
C ARG A 77 9.91 17.00 -38.20
N GLY A 78 9.26 18.10 -38.55
CA GLY A 78 8.58 19.02 -37.64
C GLY A 78 7.52 18.33 -36.78
N SER A 79 7.65 18.54 -35.48
CA SER A 79 6.57 18.35 -34.53
C SER A 79 5.96 19.72 -34.28
N THR A 80 4.79 19.96 -34.88
CA THR A 80 3.95 21.11 -34.59
C THR A 80 3.63 21.10 -33.11
N SER A 81 4.31 21.98 -32.38
CA SER A 81 4.11 22.23 -30.96
C SER A 81 2.68 22.74 -30.75
N ALA A 82 1.79 21.84 -30.35
CA ALA A 82 0.55 22.23 -29.68
C ALA A 82 0.95 23.05 -28.45
N GLY A 83 0.39 24.26 -28.36
CA GLY A 83 0.80 25.31 -27.44
C GLY A 83 1.04 24.80 -26.03
N ALA A 84 2.32 24.80 -25.64
CA ALA A 84 2.67 24.94 -24.24
C ALA A 84 2.29 26.37 -23.85
N GLU A 85 1.06 26.55 -23.36
CA GLU A 85 0.74 27.66 -22.50
C GLU A 85 1.59 27.50 -21.23
N ALA A 86 2.84 27.96 -21.32
CA ALA A 86 3.66 28.31 -20.19
C ALA A 86 3.01 29.54 -19.54
N GLY A 87 1.84 29.34 -18.94
CA GLY A 87 1.30 30.29 -17.99
C GLY A 87 2.38 30.51 -16.94
N ALA A 88 2.68 31.77 -16.66
CA ALA A 88 3.42 32.23 -15.49
C ALA A 88 2.61 31.88 -14.24
N GLY A 89 2.50 30.57 -14.00
CA GLY A 89 1.51 29.93 -13.16
C GLY A 89 1.99 29.93 -11.72
N SER A 90 1.07 30.30 -10.84
CA SER A 90 1.18 30.26 -9.39
C SER A 90 1.96 29.02 -8.91
N ASP A 91 2.93 29.25 -8.03
CA ASP A 91 3.64 28.25 -7.21
C ASP A 91 2.68 27.58 -6.19
N GLU A 92 1.52 27.17 -6.67
CA GLU A 92 0.45 26.57 -5.88
C GLU A 92 0.71 25.07 -5.81
N VAL A 93 1.05 24.61 -4.60
CA VAL A 93 1.19 23.20 -4.26
C VAL A 93 -0.15 22.49 -4.43
N ARG A 94 -0.28 21.69 -5.50
CA ARG A 94 -1.49 20.90 -5.77
C ARG A 94 -1.31 19.44 -5.35
N PRO A 95 -2.29 18.84 -4.66
CA PRO A 95 -2.28 17.41 -4.37
C PRO A 95 -2.20 16.58 -5.66
N VAL A 96 -1.46 15.47 -5.61
CA VAL A 96 -1.32 14.53 -6.73
C VAL A 96 -2.67 13.94 -7.17
N TYR A 97 -3.58 13.74 -6.22
CA TYR A 97 -4.98 13.37 -6.47
C TYR A 97 -5.88 14.56 -6.14
N PRO A 98 -6.49 15.23 -7.14
CA PRO A 98 -7.30 16.41 -6.91
C PRO A 98 -8.54 16.11 -6.05
N VAL A 99 -9.03 17.14 -5.36
CA VAL A 99 -10.31 17.09 -4.65
C VAL A 99 -11.36 17.70 -5.58
N THR A 100 -12.13 16.85 -6.25
CA THR A 100 -13.10 17.28 -7.29
C THR A 100 -14.50 17.56 -6.74
N GLY A 101 -14.78 17.18 -5.48
CA GLY A 101 -16.13 17.26 -4.88
C GLY A 101 -17.12 16.23 -5.43
N GLU A 102 -16.70 15.39 -6.36
CA GLU A 102 -17.51 14.32 -6.94
C GLU A 102 -17.70 13.17 -5.94
N ALA A 103 -18.85 12.48 -6.06
CA ALA A 103 -19.11 11.28 -5.29
C ALA A 103 -18.06 10.19 -5.62
N PRO A 104 -17.54 9.45 -4.63
CA PRO A 104 -16.67 8.31 -4.88
C PRO A 104 -17.36 7.17 -5.64
N GLU A 105 -16.59 6.42 -6.42
CA GLU A 105 -17.05 5.22 -7.12
C GLU A 105 -17.49 4.14 -6.10
N ALA A 106 -18.64 3.52 -6.35
CA ALA A 106 -19.23 2.58 -5.39
C ALA A 106 -18.33 1.37 -5.10
N VAL A 107 -17.60 0.88 -6.12
CA VAL A 107 -16.62 -0.21 -5.97
C VAL A 107 -15.45 0.18 -5.07
N ALA A 108 -14.98 1.43 -5.18
CA ALA A 108 -13.91 1.97 -4.35
C ALA A 108 -14.35 2.11 -2.89
N VAL A 109 -15.56 2.62 -2.65
CA VAL A 109 -16.15 2.71 -1.31
C VAL A 109 -16.19 1.33 -0.65
N ARG A 110 -16.76 0.31 -1.33
CA ARG A 110 -16.85 -1.04 -0.78
C ARG A 110 -15.50 -1.64 -0.41
N LEU A 111 -14.49 -1.49 -1.27
CA LEU A 111 -13.14 -2.00 -0.99
C LEU A 111 -12.52 -1.27 0.21
N CYS A 112 -12.58 0.07 0.22
CA CYS A 112 -11.97 0.87 1.27
C CYS A 112 -12.69 0.73 2.62
N GLU A 113 -14.00 0.50 2.64
CA GLU A 113 -14.75 0.14 3.85
C GLU A 113 -14.28 -1.20 4.41
N ALA A 114 -14.16 -2.24 3.56
CA ALA A 114 -13.69 -3.55 3.98
C ALA A 114 -12.26 -3.49 4.57
N LEU A 115 -11.39 -2.66 4.00
CA LEU A 115 -9.99 -2.54 4.39
C LEU A 115 -9.73 -1.66 5.62
N HIS A 116 -10.58 -0.64 5.87
CA HIS A 116 -10.36 0.38 6.92
C HIS A 116 -11.50 0.51 7.92
N ALA A 117 -12.72 0.76 7.43
CA ALA A 117 -13.87 1.03 8.30
C ALA A 117 -14.25 -0.22 9.10
N LEU A 118 -14.33 -1.38 8.44
CA LEU A 118 -14.67 -2.65 9.08
C LEU A 118 -13.70 -3.02 10.23
N PRO A 119 -12.36 -3.02 10.06
CA PRO A 119 -11.45 -3.19 11.19
C PRO A 119 -11.64 -2.16 12.31
N SER A 120 -11.85 -0.88 11.99
CA SER A 120 -12.04 0.18 13.00
C SER A 120 -13.30 -0.08 13.84
N ALA A 121 -14.43 -0.32 13.17
CA ALA A 121 -15.72 -0.67 13.77
C ALA A 121 -15.63 -1.89 14.68
N ARG A 122 -15.01 -2.97 14.20
CA ARG A 122 -14.85 -4.20 14.98
C ARG A 122 -13.93 -3.99 16.18
N LYS A 123 -12.87 -3.19 16.05
CA LYS A 123 -11.94 -2.89 17.15
C LYS A 123 -12.63 -2.09 18.25
N ALA A 124 -13.43 -1.09 17.86
CA ALA A 124 -14.24 -0.30 18.78
C ALA A 124 -15.23 -1.18 19.55
N ALA A 125 -15.98 -2.03 18.84
CA ALA A 125 -16.92 -2.97 19.44
C ALA A 125 -16.26 -3.93 20.45
N CYS A 126 -15.11 -4.51 20.08
CA CYS A 126 -14.35 -5.40 20.98
C CYS A 126 -13.79 -4.70 22.23
N ARG A 127 -13.54 -3.40 22.15
CA ARG A 127 -12.97 -2.60 23.26
C ARG A 127 -14.01 -1.80 24.03
N GLY A 128 -15.30 -1.88 23.66
CA GLY A 128 -16.37 -1.06 24.26
C GLY A 128 -16.17 0.45 24.03
N GLY A 129 -15.53 0.83 22.92
CA GLY A 129 -15.22 2.23 22.59
C GLY A 129 -15.97 2.75 21.37
N THR A 130 -15.66 3.99 20.99
CA THR A 130 -16.11 4.58 19.71
C THR A 130 -15.12 4.25 18.59
N GLU A 131 -15.61 4.30 17.36
CA GLU A 131 -14.76 4.16 16.18
C GLU A 131 -13.70 5.26 16.16
N GLY A 132 -12.44 4.85 16.01
CA GLY A 132 -11.32 5.76 15.84
C GLY A 132 -11.18 6.22 14.39
N PHE A 133 -10.25 7.13 14.16
CA PHE A 133 -9.87 7.54 12.80
C PHE A 133 -9.44 6.34 11.96
N HIS A 134 -9.89 6.31 10.71
CA HIS A 134 -9.46 5.35 9.70
C HIS A 134 -9.37 6.01 8.32
N ALA A 135 -8.52 5.49 7.45
CA ALA A 135 -8.24 6.10 6.14
C ALA A 135 -9.27 5.74 5.04
N GLY A 136 -10.49 5.32 5.43
CA GLY A 136 -11.48 4.78 4.50
C GLY A 136 -11.95 5.79 3.44
N ALA A 137 -12.27 7.01 3.87
CA ALA A 137 -12.71 8.07 2.96
C ALA A 137 -11.60 8.51 1.99
N GLU A 138 -10.36 8.63 2.48
CA GLU A 138 -9.21 9.03 1.66
C GLU A 138 -8.80 7.93 0.67
N CYS A 139 -8.89 6.66 1.08
CA CYS A 139 -8.77 5.51 0.20
C CYS A 139 -9.82 5.57 -0.92
N ALA A 140 -11.09 5.75 -0.57
CA ALA A 140 -12.18 5.75 -1.56
C ALA A 140 -12.02 6.90 -2.56
N ARG A 141 -11.68 8.11 -2.09
CA ARG A 141 -11.43 9.28 -2.93
C ARG A 141 -10.28 9.03 -3.92
N THR A 142 -9.14 8.56 -3.42
CA THR A 142 -7.93 8.33 -4.22
C THR A 142 -8.15 7.23 -5.27
N LEU A 143 -8.75 6.11 -4.87
CA LEU A 143 -9.03 5.00 -5.77
C LEU A 143 -10.10 5.36 -6.82
N SER A 144 -11.13 6.12 -6.45
CA SER A 144 -12.15 6.60 -7.39
C SER A 144 -11.54 7.46 -8.50
N GLU A 145 -10.59 8.32 -8.14
CA GLU A 145 -9.89 9.15 -9.12
C GLU A 145 -9.03 8.30 -10.08
N ALA A 146 -8.34 7.28 -9.57
CA ALA A 146 -7.59 6.35 -10.41
C ALA A 146 -8.51 5.54 -11.35
N LEU A 147 -9.69 5.11 -10.87
CA LEU A 147 -10.69 4.40 -11.66
C LEU A 147 -11.27 5.28 -12.78
N ARG A 148 -11.67 6.52 -12.46
CA ARG A 148 -12.20 7.46 -13.45
C ARG A 148 -11.17 7.87 -14.51
N ALA A 149 -9.91 8.02 -14.10
CA ALA A 149 -8.81 8.23 -15.03
C ALA A 149 -8.50 7.00 -15.89
N GLY A 150 -9.14 5.85 -15.63
CA GLY A 150 -8.88 4.58 -16.29
C GLY A 150 -7.48 4.03 -16.02
N ALA A 151 -6.79 4.52 -14.97
CA ALA A 151 -5.42 4.15 -14.61
C ALA A 151 -5.35 2.82 -13.86
N VAL A 152 -6.46 2.41 -13.23
CA VAL A 152 -6.61 1.11 -12.58
C VAL A 152 -7.95 0.48 -12.94
N VAL A 153 -8.03 -0.84 -12.77
CA VAL A 153 -9.29 -1.61 -12.76
C VAL A 153 -9.44 -2.34 -11.44
N VAL A 154 -10.69 -2.48 -10.99
CA VAL A 154 -11.09 -3.21 -9.78
C VAL A 154 -12.31 -4.06 -10.11
N GLU A 155 -12.23 -5.36 -9.86
CA GLU A 155 -13.34 -6.29 -10.10
C GLU A 155 -14.25 -6.40 -8.88
N GLU A 156 -15.56 -6.31 -9.08
CA GLU A 156 -16.56 -6.36 -8.02
C GLU A 156 -16.52 -7.68 -7.24
N GLU A 157 -16.36 -8.81 -7.94
CA GLU A 157 -16.31 -10.12 -7.31
C GLU A 157 -15.04 -10.27 -6.45
N ALA A 158 -13.94 -9.62 -6.84
CA ALA A 158 -12.71 -9.62 -6.04
C ALA A 158 -12.90 -8.81 -4.75
N VAL A 159 -13.56 -7.65 -4.83
CA VAL A 159 -13.92 -6.85 -3.66
C VAL A 159 -14.81 -7.62 -2.71
N ALA A 160 -15.82 -8.33 -3.22
CA ALA A 160 -16.70 -9.18 -2.40
C ALA A 160 -15.92 -10.28 -1.66
N ARG A 161 -15.02 -10.99 -2.35
CA ARG A 161 -14.16 -12.02 -1.73
C ARG A 161 -13.24 -11.42 -0.65
N CYS A 162 -12.64 -10.26 -0.92
CA CYS A 162 -11.82 -9.56 0.06
C CYS A 162 -12.63 -9.21 1.32
N ARG A 163 -13.83 -8.66 1.16
CA ARG A 163 -14.70 -8.32 2.29
C ARG A 163 -15.03 -9.54 3.15
N THR A 164 -15.47 -10.64 2.54
CA THR A 164 -15.77 -11.87 3.29
C THR A 164 -14.54 -12.39 4.05
N ALA A 165 -13.36 -12.35 3.43
CA ALA A 165 -12.13 -12.77 4.10
C ALA A 165 -11.74 -11.83 5.24
N MET A 166 -11.92 -10.51 5.09
CA MET A 166 -11.71 -9.53 6.16
C MET A 166 -12.67 -9.77 7.33
N GLU A 167 -13.96 -10.01 7.07
CA GLU A 167 -14.94 -10.34 8.10
C GLU A 167 -14.55 -11.61 8.87
N SER A 168 -14.08 -12.64 8.15
CA SER A 168 -13.58 -13.87 8.76
C SER A 168 -12.31 -13.64 9.60
N ALA A 169 -11.35 -12.87 9.09
CA ALA A 169 -10.08 -12.57 9.77
C ALA A 169 -10.27 -11.70 11.03
N LEU A 170 -11.35 -10.94 11.08
CA LEU A 170 -11.72 -10.09 12.21
C LEU A 170 -12.74 -10.75 13.16
N SER A 171 -12.99 -12.06 13.00
CA SER A 171 -13.88 -12.79 13.89
C SER A 171 -13.29 -12.89 15.30
N GLY A 172 -14.14 -12.67 16.31
CA GLY A 172 -13.71 -12.56 17.71
C GLY A 172 -12.92 -11.28 18.01
N CYS A 173 -12.32 -11.23 19.20
CA CYS A 173 -11.67 -10.02 19.72
C CYS A 173 -10.18 -10.18 20.08
N ALA A 174 -9.56 -11.34 19.82
CA ALA A 174 -8.16 -11.59 20.18
C ALA A 174 -7.18 -10.62 19.49
N TRP A 175 -7.44 -10.27 18.23
CA TRP A 175 -6.65 -9.31 17.45
C TRP A 175 -6.82 -7.86 17.92
N ALA A 176 -7.92 -7.54 18.63
CA ALA A 176 -8.29 -6.17 18.93
C ALA A 176 -7.29 -5.49 19.87
N GLY A 177 -6.49 -6.23 20.64
CA GLY A 177 -5.47 -5.68 21.57
C GLY A 177 -4.23 -5.10 20.87
N GLY A 178 -3.91 -5.57 19.65
CA GLY A 178 -2.65 -5.26 18.98
C GLY A 178 -2.76 -4.28 17.80
N LEU A 179 -1.80 -4.44 16.89
CA LEU A 179 -1.78 -3.80 15.57
C LEU A 179 -2.93 -4.36 14.71
N THR A 180 -3.41 -3.55 13.76
CA THR A 180 -4.44 -4.00 12.81
C THR A 180 -3.90 -5.21 12.05
N PRO A 181 -4.65 -6.33 11.99
CA PRO A 181 -4.20 -7.52 11.29
C PRO A 181 -3.94 -7.20 9.81
N ARG A 182 -2.95 -7.88 9.22
CA ARG A 182 -2.66 -7.77 7.79
C ARG A 182 -3.92 -8.13 6.98
N ALA A 183 -4.10 -7.47 5.84
CA ALA A 183 -5.17 -7.83 4.91
C ALA A 183 -4.97 -9.30 4.46
N PRO A 184 -6.03 -10.11 4.37
CA PRO A 184 -5.95 -11.46 3.81
C PRO A 184 -5.43 -11.45 2.37
N VAL A 185 -4.83 -12.55 1.94
CA VAL A 185 -4.30 -12.70 0.57
C VAL A 185 -5.36 -12.50 -0.53
N SER A 186 -6.64 -12.74 -0.23
CA SER A 186 -7.75 -12.47 -1.14
C SER A 186 -8.00 -10.98 -1.40
N CYS A 187 -7.38 -10.09 -0.62
CA CYS A 187 -7.41 -8.65 -0.80
C CYS A 187 -6.20 -8.11 -1.58
N GLU A 188 -5.20 -8.95 -1.88
CA GLU A 188 -4.02 -8.57 -2.66
C GLU A 188 -4.30 -8.68 -4.16
N GLY A 189 -3.63 -7.86 -4.98
CA GLY A 189 -3.76 -7.85 -6.44
C GLY A 189 -5.14 -7.42 -6.96
N ILE A 190 -5.99 -6.82 -6.12
CA ILE A 190 -7.35 -6.39 -6.50
C ILE A 190 -7.28 -5.14 -7.39
N VAL A 191 -6.41 -4.20 -7.05
CA VAL A 191 -6.19 -2.97 -7.81
C VAL A 191 -5.14 -3.25 -8.86
N ARG A 192 -5.53 -3.33 -10.13
CA ARG A 192 -4.63 -3.65 -11.25
C ARG A 192 -4.43 -2.44 -12.13
N GLY A 193 -3.17 -2.07 -12.37
CA GLY A 193 -2.83 -0.96 -13.24
C GLY A 193 -3.02 -1.25 -14.72
N THR A 194 -3.33 -0.21 -15.47
CA THR A 194 -3.58 -0.27 -16.93
C THR A 194 -2.55 0.54 -17.71
N LEU A 195 -1.75 1.38 -17.04
CA LEU A 195 -0.83 2.31 -17.68
C LEU A 195 0.42 1.58 -18.17
N ARG A 196 0.71 1.77 -19.46
CA ARG A 196 1.87 1.16 -20.13
C ARG A 196 3.15 1.95 -19.86
N GLU A 197 4.28 1.39 -20.27
CA GLU A 197 5.57 2.06 -20.20
C GLU A 197 5.52 3.46 -20.85
N GLY A 198 6.13 4.44 -20.18
CA GLY A 198 6.16 5.85 -20.57
C GLY A 198 4.92 6.66 -20.20
N ALA A 199 3.83 6.03 -19.74
CA ALA A 199 2.64 6.75 -19.29
C ALA A 199 2.88 7.51 -17.97
N ARG A 200 2.19 8.64 -17.79
CA ARG A 200 2.21 9.40 -16.53
C ARG A 200 1.45 8.66 -15.45
N CYS A 201 2.06 8.50 -14.29
CA CYS A 201 1.50 7.78 -13.15
C CYS A 201 1.61 8.59 -11.86
N ARG A 202 0.80 8.22 -10.88
CA ARG A 202 0.73 8.78 -9.52
C ARG A 202 0.94 7.72 -8.43
N SER A 203 0.99 6.47 -8.85
CA SER A 203 1.21 5.28 -8.05
C SER A 203 1.79 4.20 -8.95
N ALA A 204 2.59 3.29 -8.39
CA ALA A 204 3.07 2.14 -9.12
C ALA A 204 1.93 1.17 -9.46
N LEU A 205 0.86 1.13 -8.64
CA LEU A 205 -0.36 0.36 -8.93
C LEU A 205 -1.15 0.85 -10.14
N GLU A 206 -0.91 2.07 -10.64
CA GLU A 206 -1.51 2.53 -11.90
C GLU A 206 -0.79 1.92 -13.11
N CYS A 207 0.48 1.53 -12.97
CA CYS A 207 1.25 0.91 -14.03
C CYS A 207 0.89 -0.57 -14.19
N VAL A 208 1.05 -1.13 -15.39
CA VAL A 208 0.95 -2.59 -15.57
C VAL A 208 2.04 -3.32 -14.77
N SER A 209 1.78 -4.57 -14.40
CA SER A 209 2.70 -5.39 -13.60
C SER A 209 4.11 -5.44 -14.19
N GLY A 210 5.11 -5.36 -13.33
CA GLY A 210 6.53 -5.30 -13.70
C GLY A 210 7.07 -3.89 -13.96
N LEU A 211 6.20 -2.87 -14.03
CA LEU A 211 6.62 -1.47 -14.13
C LEU A 211 6.50 -0.75 -12.78
N SER A 212 7.35 0.25 -12.54
CA SER A 212 7.31 1.13 -11.36
C SER A 212 7.01 2.57 -11.76
N CYS A 213 6.46 3.37 -10.84
CA CYS A 213 6.20 4.79 -11.09
C CYS A 213 7.40 5.66 -10.69
N ALA A 214 8.33 5.89 -11.63
CA ALA A 214 9.56 6.63 -11.34
C ALA A 214 9.36 8.16 -11.38
N GLY A 215 10.03 8.86 -10.47
CA GLY A 215 9.96 10.32 -10.36
C GLY A 215 8.71 10.84 -9.64
N LEU A 216 7.93 9.93 -9.04
CA LEU A 216 6.82 10.28 -8.16
C LEU A 216 7.32 11.08 -6.95
N GLY A 217 6.63 12.17 -6.66
CA GLY A 217 6.84 12.98 -5.46
C GLY A 217 5.53 13.55 -4.93
N PRO A 218 5.55 14.26 -3.78
CA PRO A 218 4.33 14.75 -3.12
C PRO A 218 3.43 15.64 -3.98
N THR A 219 4.01 16.29 -5.00
CA THR A 219 3.35 17.24 -5.90
C THR A 219 3.55 16.92 -7.37
N LYS A 220 4.26 15.82 -7.68
CA LYS A 220 4.72 15.52 -9.04
C LYS A 220 4.36 14.10 -9.43
N SER A 221 3.69 13.95 -10.56
CA SER A 221 3.48 12.65 -11.21
C SER A 221 4.79 12.08 -11.76
N GLY A 222 4.91 10.76 -11.68
CA GLY A 222 5.99 9.99 -12.27
C GLY A 222 5.68 9.48 -13.67
N LEU A 223 6.53 8.58 -14.15
CA LEU A 223 6.35 7.80 -15.37
C LEU A 223 6.44 6.31 -15.06
N CYS A 224 5.60 5.50 -15.70
CA CYS A 224 5.71 4.05 -15.66
C CYS A 224 6.98 3.63 -16.41
N VAL A 225 7.96 3.07 -15.70
CA VAL A 225 9.24 2.64 -16.27
C VAL A 225 9.61 1.23 -15.79
N PRO A 226 10.45 0.50 -16.55
CA PRO A 226 11.00 -0.76 -16.10
C PRO A 226 11.84 -0.59 -14.82
N PRO A 227 12.04 -1.68 -14.06
CA PRO A 227 12.86 -1.65 -12.85
C PRO A 227 14.31 -1.26 -13.17
N ARG A 228 14.90 -0.41 -12.34
CA ARG A 228 16.26 0.12 -12.56
C ARG A 228 17.32 -0.94 -12.24
N VAL A 229 18.35 -1.03 -13.08
CA VAL A 229 19.52 -1.88 -12.80
C VAL A 229 20.46 -1.28 -11.74
N ALA A 230 20.46 0.05 -11.61
CA ALA A 230 21.31 0.80 -10.68
C ALA A 230 20.69 2.16 -10.34
N GLY A 231 21.22 2.82 -9.31
CA GLY A 231 20.81 4.16 -8.88
C GLY A 231 19.88 4.16 -7.66
N PRO A 232 19.36 5.33 -7.26
CA PRO A 232 18.62 5.46 -6.02
C PRO A 232 17.30 4.68 -6.04
N CYS A 233 16.85 4.21 -4.87
CA CYS A 233 15.56 3.54 -4.69
C CYS A 233 14.98 3.79 -3.29
N GLY A 234 13.71 3.38 -3.08
CA GLY A 234 13.05 3.39 -1.77
C GLY A 234 12.76 4.80 -1.26
N ARG A 235 12.55 5.75 -2.17
CA ARG A 235 12.28 7.17 -1.84
C ARG A 235 10.81 7.56 -2.00
N ALA A 236 10.08 6.86 -2.86
CA ALA A 236 8.68 7.14 -3.09
C ALA A 236 7.83 6.30 -2.12
N VAL A 237 6.86 6.95 -1.48
CA VAL A 237 5.77 6.25 -0.79
C VAL A 237 4.63 6.14 -1.79
N ASP A 238 4.24 4.92 -2.13
CA ASP A 238 3.09 4.69 -3.00
C ASP A 238 1.79 4.87 -2.20
N THR A 239 1.23 6.08 -2.26
CA THR A 239 0.03 6.45 -1.50
C THR A 239 -1.16 5.55 -1.80
N LEU A 240 -1.39 5.19 -3.07
CA LEU A 240 -2.52 4.33 -3.43
C LEU A 240 -2.28 2.90 -2.93
N ALA A 241 -1.06 2.36 -3.00
CA ALA A 241 -0.76 1.04 -2.44
C ALA A 241 -0.95 0.98 -0.93
N VAL A 242 -0.52 2.03 -0.21
CA VAL A 242 -0.72 2.15 1.24
C VAL A 242 -2.21 2.23 1.59
N LEU A 243 -2.96 3.12 0.91
CA LEU A 243 -4.39 3.28 1.14
C LEU A 243 -5.19 2.03 0.76
N ALA A 244 -4.87 1.37 -0.35
CA ALA A 244 -5.53 0.14 -0.77
C ALA A 244 -4.97 -1.12 -0.07
N ARG A 245 -4.06 -0.95 0.89
CA ARG A 245 -3.41 -2.02 1.67
C ARG A 245 -2.84 -3.15 0.80
N GLN A 246 -2.34 -2.83 -0.39
CA GLN A 246 -1.72 -3.78 -1.32
C GLN A 246 -0.26 -4.01 -0.90
N SER A 247 -0.04 -4.95 0.01
CA SER A 247 1.28 -5.19 0.59
C SER A 247 2.25 -5.89 -0.38
N GLN A 248 1.74 -6.46 -1.48
CA GLN A 248 2.57 -7.05 -2.54
C GLN A 248 2.94 -6.06 -3.66
N ALA A 249 2.53 -4.79 -3.56
CA ALA A 249 2.78 -3.80 -4.61
C ALA A 249 4.29 -3.67 -4.96
N GLU A 250 5.19 -3.69 -3.97
CA GLU A 250 6.64 -3.61 -4.24
C GLU A 250 7.22 -4.85 -4.93
N VAL A 251 6.57 -6.01 -4.77
CA VAL A 251 6.97 -7.25 -5.46
C VAL A 251 6.48 -7.23 -6.90
N GLU A 252 5.25 -6.75 -7.13
CA GLU A 252 4.63 -6.67 -8.46
C GLU A 252 5.15 -5.48 -9.28
N HIS A 253 5.56 -4.41 -8.63
CA HIS A 253 6.03 -3.15 -9.23
C HIS A 253 7.40 -2.72 -8.69
N PRO A 254 8.45 -3.55 -8.87
CA PRO A 254 9.73 -3.30 -8.22
C PRO A 254 10.43 -2.08 -8.81
N GLU A 255 10.94 -1.19 -7.96
CA GLU A 255 11.78 -0.07 -8.41
C GLU A 255 13.12 -0.53 -9.01
N CYS A 256 13.64 -1.68 -8.55
CA CYS A 256 14.93 -2.22 -8.91
C CYS A 256 14.80 -3.59 -9.58
N ALA A 257 15.60 -3.82 -10.63
CA ALA A 257 15.68 -5.11 -11.32
C ALA A 257 16.15 -6.23 -10.38
N GLY A 258 17.13 -5.95 -9.50
CA GLY A 258 17.50 -6.79 -8.35
C GLY A 258 16.76 -6.35 -7.10
N HIS A 259 17.41 -5.73 -6.13
CA HIS A 259 16.76 -5.28 -4.89
C HIS A 259 17.20 -3.87 -4.50
N CYS A 260 16.44 -3.24 -3.61
CA CYS A 260 16.83 -1.97 -3.01
C CYS A 260 17.66 -2.22 -1.74
N ALA A 261 18.97 -1.99 -1.81
CA ALA A 261 19.88 -2.07 -0.67
C ALA A 261 20.40 -0.68 -0.32
N GLN A 262 20.16 -0.22 0.90
CA GLN A 262 20.65 1.08 1.39
C GLN A 262 20.29 2.24 0.44
N LEU A 263 19.03 2.27 -0.02
CA LEU A 263 18.51 3.26 -0.99
C LEU A 263 19.23 3.26 -2.34
N GLN A 264 19.90 2.16 -2.71
CA GLN A 264 20.50 1.93 -4.03
C GLN A 264 20.02 0.60 -4.63
N CYS A 265 19.70 0.62 -5.91
CA CYS A 265 19.43 -0.61 -6.66
C CYS A 265 20.71 -1.41 -6.80
N ALA A 266 20.65 -2.66 -6.34
CA ALA A 266 21.74 -3.62 -6.40
C ALA A 266 21.27 -4.91 -7.07
N VAL A 267 22.20 -5.67 -7.62
CA VAL A 267 21.94 -7.02 -8.16
C VAL A 267 21.87 -8.01 -7.00
N ASP A 268 20.97 -8.99 -7.08
CA ASP A 268 20.85 -10.03 -6.06
C ASP A 268 22.15 -10.87 -5.98
N VAL A 269 22.65 -11.10 -4.76
CA VAL A 269 23.82 -11.94 -4.53
C VAL A 269 23.42 -13.40 -4.67
N PRO A 270 24.10 -14.21 -5.51
CA PRO A 270 23.76 -15.62 -5.72
C PRO A 270 23.79 -16.42 -4.41
N LEU A 271 23.03 -17.50 -4.35
CA LEU A 271 23.04 -18.42 -3.21
C LEU A 271 24.47 -18.92 -2.94
N GLY A 272 24.86 -18.97 -1.66
CA GLY A 272 26.22 -19.26 -1.21
C GLY A 272 27.19 -18.08 -1.28
N GLY A 273 26.81 -16.99 -1.95
CA GLY A 273 27.59 -15.75 -2.03
C GLY A 273 27.76 -15.09 -0.66
N ALA A 274 28.88 -14.38 -0.48
CA ALA A 274 29.20 -13.74 0.79
C ALA A 274 28.25 -12.57 1.07
N CYS A 275 27.85 -12.41 2.35
CA CYS A 275 26.99 -11.32 2.78
C CYS A 275 27.34 -10.85 4.19
N LYS A 276 26.97 -9.59 4.48
CA LYS A 276 27.07 -8.99 5.83
C LYS A 276 25.71 -8.83 6.52
N GLY A 277 24.62 -9.02 5.79
CA GLY A 277 23.25 -8.91 6.29
C GLY A 277 22.24 -9.29 5.21
N ASP A 278 21.00 -9.55 5.63
CA ASP A 278 19.93 -10.08 4.76
C ASP A 278 19.65 -9.13 3.57
N VAL A 279 19.70 -7.82 3.81
CA VAL A 279 19.49 -6.78 2.80
C VAL A 279 20.44 -6.90 1.59
N VAL A 280 21.62 -7.49 1.76
CA VAL A 280 22.62 -7.66 0.70
C VAL A 280 22.28 -8.84 -0.21
N CYS A 281 21.56 -9.84 0.31
CA CYS A 281 21.31 -11.07 -0.43
C CYS A 281 20.26 -10.92 -1.53
N GLY A 282 19.40 -9.91 -1.43
CA GLY A 282 18.32 -9.66 -2.37
C GLY A 282 17.00 -10.32 -1.97
N ARG A 283 16.01 -10.23 -2.88
CA ARG A 283 14.61 -10.60 -2.58
C ARG A 283 14.48 -12.08 -2.23
N GLY A 284 13.74 -12.38 -1.15
CA GLY A 284 13.43 -13.75 -0.73
C GLY A 284 14.63 -14.56 -0.21
N ARG A 285 15.73 -13.90 0.14
CA ARG A 285 16.97 -14.52 0.62
C ARG A 285 17.36 -13.92 1.97
N ALA A 286 18.18 -14.66 2.71
CA ALA A 286 18.71 -14.23 3.99
C ALA A 286 20.22 -14.53 4.09
N CYS A 287 20.92 -13.75 4.91
CA CYS A 287 22.32 -13.96 5.22
C CYS A 287 22.45 -14.91 6.41
N VAL A 288 22.89 -16.14 6.18
CA VAL A 288 23.07 -17.19 7.20
C VAL A 288 24.54 -17.55 7.25
N ALA A 289 25.17 -17.38 8.43
CA ALA A 289 26.60 -17.61 8.63
C ALA A 289 27.49 -16.91 7.59
N GLY A 290 27.16 -15.66 7.23
CA GLY A 290 27.91 -14.86 6.27
C GLY A 290 27.70 -15.27 4.81
N ARG A 291 26.72 -16.12 4.50
CA ARG A 291 26.37 -16.52 3.13
C ARG A 291 24.89 -16.39 2.83
N CYS A 292 24.56 -16.03 1.59
CA CYS A 292 23.18 -15.93 1.14
C CYS A 292 22.55 -17.31 1.01
N ALA A 293 21.45 -17.53 1.71
CA ALA A 293 20.64 -18.74 1.65
C ALA A 293 19.23 -18.40 1.16
N GLY A 294 18.55 -19.38 0.57
CA GLY A 294 17.14 -19.25 0.20
C GLY A 294 16.26 -19.26 1.44
N GLY A 295 15.18 -18.48 1.40
CA GLY A 295 14.20 -18.40 2.48
C GLY A 295 14.11 -17.00 3.06
N GLN A 296 12.89 -16.60 3.38
CA GLN A 296 12.67 -15.48 4.29
C GLN A 296 13.05 -15.97 5.69
N ARG A 297 13.81 -15.18 6.47
CA ARG A 297 13.97 -15.53 7.89
C ARG A 297 12.58 -15.59 8.50
N ALA A 298 12.27 -16.71 9.14
CA ALA A 298 11.03 -16.93 9.88
C ALA A 298 10.78 -15.89 10.99
N GLY A 299 11.72 -14.97 11.26
CA GLY A 299 11.61 -13.92 12.27
C GLY A 299 10.99 -12.60 11.81
N ALA A 300 10.54 -12.46 10.55
CA ALA A 300 9.85 -11.24 10.08
C ALA A 300 8.35 -11.44 9.81
N GLN A 301 7.85 -12.68 9.89
CA GLN A 301 6.42 -12.97 9.81
C GLN A 301 6.02 -13.80 11.03
N ALA A 302 5.20 -13.19 11.89
CA ALA A 302 4.51 -13.76 13.05
C ALA A 302 5.34 -13.98 14.34
N GLU A 303 5.44 -12.92 15.14
CA GLU A 303 5.21 -13.09 16.59
C GLU A 303 4.02 -12.23 17.01
N GLY A 304 2.89 -12.91 17.22
CA GLY A 304 1.85 -12.50 18.14
C GLY A 304 0.43 -12.86 17.70
N PRO A 305 -0.32 -13.54 18.58
CA PRO A 305 -0.22 -14.96 18.96
C PRO A 305 -0.96 -15.91 17.99
#